data_AF-A0A3M8BXI0-F1
#
_entry.id   AF-A0A3M8BXI0-F1
#
_cell.length_a   1.000
_cell.length_b   1.000
_cell.length_c   1.000
_cell.angle_alpha   90.00
_cell.angle_beta   90.00
_cell.angle_gamma   90.00
#
_symmetry.space_group_name_H-M   'P 1'
#
loop_
_entity.id
_entity.type
_entity.pdbx_description
1 polymer ?
#
loop_
_entity_poly.entity_id
_entity_poly.type
_entity_poly.pdbx_seq_one_letter_code
_entity_poly.pdbx_strand_id
1 'polypeptide(L)' 'MHIHVVSLQTKILYNRDRVDVLRRYSQKQVRRALLHAKASLEIEGMFLTQQEDRLLTERAEGKIRYSEFLARAKEMARNV' A
#
# COMPACT_ATOMS: atom_id res chain seq x y z
N MET A 1 22.72 -48.51 16.74
CA MET A 1 21.37 -48.31 16.18
C MET A 1 21.50 -47.50 14.90
N HIS A 2 21.24 -48.13 13.75
CA HIS A 2 21.25 -47.53 12.42
C HIS A 2 19.82 -47.16 12.03
N ILE A 3 19.51 -45.87 11.89
CA ILE A 3 18.54 -45.35 10.92
C ILE A 3 18.96 -43.91 10.55
N HIS A 4 19.80 -43.76 9.51
CA HIS A 4 19.86 -42.51 8.73
C HIS A 4 19.20 -42.80 7.39
N VAL A 5 17.87 -42.70 7.35
CA VAL A 5 17.12 -42.67 6.09
C VAL A 5 17.22 -41.26 5.55
N VAL A 6 18.12 -41.10 4.59
CA VAL A 6 18.20 -40.00 3.64
C VAL A 6 16.88 -39.93 2.86
N SER A 7 16.53 -38.73 2.37
CA SER A 7 15.55 -38.47 1.30
C SER A 7 14.06 -38.54 1.69
N LEU A 8 13.48 -37.39 2.11
CA LEU A 8 12.09 -37.02 1.77
C LEU A 8 11.63 -35.58 2.10
N GLN A 9 12.50 -34.65 2.55
CA GLN A 9 12.12 -33.23 2.69
C GLN A 9 13.08 -32.23 2.03
N THR A 10 13.67 -32.64 0.90
CA THR A 10 14.06 -31.76 -0.21
C THR A 10 12.92 -30.86 -0.76
N LYS A 11 11.77 -30.75 -0.07
CA LYS A 11 10.58 -29.99 -0.46
C LYS A 11 10.23 -28.78 0.43
N ILE A 12 10.71 -28.68 1.67
CA ILE A 12 10.37 -27.53 2.55
C ILE A 12 11.36 -26.37 2.37
N LEU A 13 12.38 -26.55 1.53
CA LEU A 13 13.27 -25.48 1.08
C LEU A 13 12.66 -24.54 0.02
N TYR A 14 11.37 -24.66 -0.31
CA TYR A 14 10.77 -23.85 -1.38
C TYR A 14 9.52 -23.01 -1.03
N ASN A 15 8.82 -23.27 0.07
CA ASN A 15 7.65 -22.48 0.48
C ASN A 15 7.88 -21.76 1.82
N ARG A 16 9.06 -21.15 1.96
CA ARG A 16 9.22 -19.96 2.78
C ARG A 16 8.62 -18.78 2.00
N ASP A 17 7.36 -18.97 1.60
CA ASP A 17 6.53 -17.96 0.98
C ASP A 17 6.63 -16.76 1.89
N ARG A 18 7.10 -15.70 1.27
CA ARG A 18 7.14 -14.35 1.76
C ARG A 18 5.75 -14.02 2.28
N VAL A 19 5.48 -14.39 3.53
CA VAL A 19 4.49 -13.68 4.33
C VAL A 19 5.16 -12.35 4.60
N ASP A 20 5.16 -11.51 3.58
CA ASP A 20 5.26 -10.08 3.71
C ASP A 20 4.03 -9.76 4.56
N VAL A 21 4.19 -9.89 5.88
CA VAL A 21 3.23 -9.41 6.85
C VAL A 21 3.31 -7.90 6.66
N LEU A 22 2.58 -7.40 5.65
CA LEU A 22 2.29 -6.01 5.45
C LEU A 22 1.72 -5.55 6.78
N ARG A 23 2.60 -5.00 7.61
CA ARG A 23 2.29 -4.52 8.94
C ARG A 23 1.18 -3.51 8.71
N ARG A 24 -0.07 -3.90 8.98
CA ARG A 24 -1.23 -3.05 8.72
C ARG A 24 -1.02 -1.79 9.53
N TYR A 25 -0.72 -0.68 8.85
CA TYR A 25 -0.52 0.60 9.51
C TYR A 25 -1.80 0.94 10.27
N SER A 26 -1.63 1.42 11.51
CA SER A 26 -2.74 2.02 12.24
C SER A 26 -3.26 3.24 11.47
N GLN A 27 -4.53 3.57 11.64
CA GLN A 27 -5.13 4.76 11.03
C GLN A 27 -4.33 6.04 11.35
N LYS A 28 -3.76 6.14 12.55
CA LYS A 28 -2.87 7.24 12.94
C LYS A 28 -1.59 7.30 12.09
N GLN A 29 -0.99 6.14 11.78
CA GLN A 29 0.20 6.07 10.93
C GLN A 29 -0.13 6.42 9.48
N VAL A 30 -1.26 5.94 8.96
CA VAL A 30 -1.72 6.29 7.60
C VAL A 30 -1.92 7.80 7.47
N ARG A 31 -2.60 8.42 8.44
CA ARG A 31 -2.81 9.88 8.46
C ARG A 31 -1.49 10.66 8.51
N ARG A 32 -0.52 10.20 9.32
CA ARG A 32 0.83 10.79 9.35
C ARG A 32 1.55 10.66 8.02
N ALA A 33 1.54 9.48 7.42
CA ALA A 33 2.17 9.25 6.11
C ALA A 33 1.54 10.15 5.03
N LEU A 34 0.20 10.30 5.05
CA LEU A 34 -0.49 11.18 4.12
C LEU A 34 -0.10 12.65 4.32
N LEU A 35 -0.02 13.12 5.57
CA LEU A 35 0.43 14.47 5.88
C LEU A 35 1.87 14.73 5.38
N HIS A 36 2.78 13.78 5.61
CA HIS A 36 4.15 13.89 5.13
C HIS A 36 4.23 13.93 3.60
N ALA A 37 3.46 13.07 2.91
CA ALA A 37 3.42 13.08 1.45
C ALA A 37 2.90 14.42 0.90
N LYS A 38 1.86 15.01 1.50
CA LYS A 38 1.35 16.34 1.13
C LYS A 38 2.42 17.42 1.33
N ALA A 39 3.08 17.43 2.48
CA ALA A 39 4.16 18.39 2.75
C ALA A 39 5.33 18.23 1.77
N SER A 40 5.70 16.99 1.39
CA SER A 40 6.71 16.76 0.35
C SER A 40 6.32 17.37 -1.00
N LEU A 41 5.05 17.23 -1.41
CA LEU A 41 4.55 17.84 -2.64
C LEU A 41 4.57 19.37 -2.58
N GLU A 42 4.16 19.95 -1.45
CA GLU A 42 4.15 21.40 -1.24
C GLU A 42 5.56 22.00 -1.33
N ILE A 43 6.57 21.30 -0.82
CA ILE A 43 7.99 21.71 -0.94
C ILE A 43 8.42 21.77 -2.42
N GLU A 44 7.90 20.87 -3.26
CA GLU A 44 8.15 20.86 -4.70
C GLU A 44 7.25 21.84 -5.48
N GLY A 45 6.43 22.63 -4.79
CA GLY A 45 5.49 23.57 -5.41
C GLY A 45 4.27 22.90 -6.04
N MET A 46 4.01 21.63 -5.71
CA MET A 46 2.84 20.89 -6.17
C MET A 46 1.74 20.96 -5.11
N PHE A 47 0.59 21.51 -5.50
CA PHE A 47 -0.57 21.66 -4.61
C PHE A 47 -1.70 20.75 -5.08
N LEU A 48 -2.24 19.98 -4.14
CA LEU A 48 -3.45 19.20 -4.40
C LEU A 48 -4.67 20.11 -4.38
N THR A 49 -5.54 19.93 -5.36
CA THR A 49 -6.88 20.49 -5.33
C THR A 49 -7.70 19.87 -4.20
N GLN A 50 -8.77 20.54 -3.79
CA GLN A 50 -9.68 20.01 -2.76
C GLN A 50 -10.28 18.64 -3.14
N GLN A 51 -10.48 18.39 -4.44
CA GLN A 51 -11.03 17.13 -4.94
C GLN A 51 -10.02 15.99 -4.84
N GLU A 52 -8.75 16.23 -5.20
CA GLU A 52 -7.67 15.26 -5.08
C GLU A 52 -7.39 14.92 -3.61
N ASP A 53 -7.39 15.92 -2.74
CA ASP A 53 -7.19 15.75 -1.30
C ASP A 53 -8.27 14.86 -0.67
N ARG A 54 -9.52 15.08 -1.08
CA ARG A 54 -10.66 14.26 -0.66
C ARG A 54 -10.52 12.82 -1.16
N LEU A 55 -10.13 12.62 -2.41
CA LEU A 55 -9.95 11.29 -3.00
C LEU A 55 -8.86 10.49 -2.25
N LEU A 56 -7.75 11.13 -1.90
CA LEU A 56 -6.69 10.52 -1.09
C LEU A 56 -7.18 10.15 0.32
N THR A 57 -7.95 11.03 0.95
CA THR A 57 -8.52 10.79 2.29
C THR A 57 -9.52 9.63 2.27
N GLU A 58 -10.42 9.57 1.29
CA GLU A 58 -11.38 8.46 1.13
C GLU A 58 -10.65 7.12 0.96
N ARG A 59 -9.55 7.09 0.19
CA ARG A 59 -8.73 5.88 0.03
C ARG A 59 -7.99 5.50 1.30
N ALA A 60 -7.44 6.47 2.02
CA ALA A 60 -6.70 6.26 3.27
C ALA A 60 -7.60 5.70 4.39
N GLU A 61 -8.84 6.19 4.46
CA GLU A 61 -9.85 5.71 5.41
C GLU A 61 -10.50 4.38 4.99
N GLY A 62 -10.19 3.88 3.79
CA GLY A 62 -10.73 2.62 3.27
C GLY A 62 -12.18 2.71 2.79
N LYS A 63 -12.70 3.92 2.54
CA LYS A 63 -14.06 4.15 2.03
C LYS A 63 -14.22 3.71 0.58
N ILE A 64 -13.14 3.77 -0.19
CA ILE A 64 -13.09 3.35 -1.60
C ILE A 64 -12.01 2.30 -1.84
N ARG A 65 -12.25 1.43 -2.82
CA ARG A 65 -11.28 0.41 -3.23
C ARG A 65 -10.15 1.03 -4.05
N TYR A 66 -9.01 0.34 -4.13
CA TYR A 66 -7.87 0.82 -4.91
C TYR A 66 -8.20 0.97 -6.41
N SER A 67 -8.97 0.05 -6.99
CA SER A 67 -9.40 0.14 -8.39
C SER A 67 -10.27 1.38 -8.66
N GLU A 68 -11.17 1.70 -7.73
CA GLU A 68 -12.03 2.88 -7.79
C GLU A 68 -11.23 4.17 -7.61
N PHE A 69 -10.28 4.20 -6.68
CA PHE A 69 -9.33 5.29 -6.51
C PHE A 69 -8.58 5.58 -7.82
N LEU A 70 -8.04 4.56 -8.47
CA LEU A 70 -7.32 4.72 -9.74
C LEU A 70 -8.22 5.20 -10.87
N ALA A 71 -9.47 4.73 -10.94
CA ALA A 71 -10.42 5.18 -11.95
C ALA A 71 -10.69 6.69 -11.80
N ARG A 72 -11.05 7.13 -10.59
CA ARG A 72 -11.33 8.54 -10.28
C ARG A 72 -10.10 9.43 -10.48
N ALA A 73 -8.92 8.98 -10.06
CA ALA A 73 -7.68 9.72 -10.27
C ALA A 73 -7.37 9.91 -11.76
N LYS A 74 -7.60 8.89 -12.60
CA LYS A 74 -7.44 9.00 -14.06
C LYS A 74 -8.46 9.93 -14.69
N GLU A 75 -9.70 9.93 -14.21
CA GLU A 75 -10.73 10.87 -14.67
C GLU A 75 -10.34 12.31 -14.34
N MET A 76 -9.89 12.57 -13.10
CA MET A 76 -9.38 13.89 -12.70
C MET A 76 -8.22 14.33 -13.60
N ALA A 77 -7.22 13.45 -13.82
CA ALA A 77 -6.06 13.75 -14.65
C ALA A 77 -6.38 14.06 -16.12
N ARG A 78 -7.54 13.58 -16.63
CA ARG A 78 -8.01 13.90 -18.00
C ARG A 78 -8.77 15.22 -18.08
N ASN A 79 -9.28 15.69 -16.95
CA ASN A 79 -10.12 16.89 -16.84
C ASN A 79 -9.34 18.10 -16.30
N VAL A 80 -7.99 18.01 -16.26
CA VAL A 80 -7.08 19.10 -15.86
C VAL A 80 -6.90 20.09 -16.99
#